data_AF-A0A5B6WM95-F1
#
_entry.id   AF-A0A5B6WM95-F1
#
_cell.length_a   1.000
_cell.length_b   1.000
_cell.length_c   1.000
_cell.angle_alpha   90.00
_cell.angle_beta   90.00
_cell.angle_gamma   90.00
#
_symmetry.space_group_name_H-M   'P 1'
#
loop_
_entity.id
_entity.type
_entity.pdbx_description
1 polymer ?
#
loop_
_entity_poly.entity_id
_entity_poly.type
_entity_poly.pdbx_seq_one_letter_code
_entity_poly.pdbx_strand_id
1 'polypeptide(L)'
;MTDVCIRAVVESIHSSPTQAVLYLSGGASLALGLLMSVPGASNTVLEAVVPYSRMSMIQLLTKIPAKYCSQQTADEMALLAYNRALKLSSPGSEVPI
;
A
#
# COMPACT_ATOMS: atom_id res chain seq x y z
N MET A 1 25.40 3.83 -0.98
CA MET A 1 24.86 5.18 -1.25
C MET A 1 23.36 5.12 -1.50
N THR A 2 22.88 4.24 -2.36
CA THR A 2 21.45 4.00 -2.64
C THR A 2 20.60 3.67 -1.40
N ASP A 3 21.10 2.83 -0.49
CA ASP A 3 20.39 2.50 0.76
C ASP A 3 20.15 3.71 1.67
N VAL A 4 21.08 4.67 1.69
CA VAL A 4 20.95 5.89 2.51
C VAL A 4 19.84 6.79 1.95
N CYS A 5 19.78 6.95 0.63
CA CYS A 5 18.72 7.74 -0.03
C CYS A 5 17.34 7.11 0.16
N ILE A 6 17.22 5.78 -0.01
CA ILE A 6 15.94 5.08 0.18
C ILE A 6 15.46 5.21 1.62
N ARG A 7 16.36 5.02 2.59
CA ARG A 7 16.02 5.18 4.00
C ARG A 7 15.52 6.59 4.32
N ALA A 8 16.16 7.64 3.81
CA ALA A 8 15.72 9.02 4.01
C ALA A 8 14.31 9.29 3.44
N VAL A 9 13.98 8.68 2.29
CA VAL A 9 12.62 8.76 1.73
C VAL A 9 11.60 8.05 2.63
N VAL A 10 11.93 6.85 3.12
CA VAL A 10 11.05 6.10 4.03
C VAL A 10 10.86 6.83 5.36
N GLU A 11 11.92 7.39 5.94
CA GLU A 11 11.85 8.25 7.14
C GLU A 11 10.92 9.45 6.90
N SER A 12 11.01 10.08 5.73
CA SER A 12 10.12 11.20 5.35
C SER A 12 8.66 10.76 5.27
N ILE A 13 8.37 9.59 4.69
CA ILE A 13 7.02 9.01 4.66
C ILE A 13 6.49 8.79 6.08
N HIS A 14 7.28 8.19 6.97
CA HIS A 14 6.88 7.92 8.35
C HIS A 14 6.77 9.16 9.24
N SER A 15 7.43 10.25 8.86
CA SER A 15 7.28 11.55 9.53
C SER A 15 6.02 12.30 9.12
N SER A 16 5.36 11.90 8.03
CA SER A 16 4.12 12.52 7.57
C SER A 16 2.91 11.96 8.36
N PRO A 17 1.80 12.72 8.46
CA PRO A 17 0.57 12.21 9.06
C PRO A 17 -0.17 11.20 8.16
N THR A 18 0.37 10.87 6.99
CA THR A 18 -0.29 10.01 6.02
C THR A 18 -0.36 8.58 6.52
N GLN A 19 -1.59 8.05 6.56
CA GLN A 19 -1.86 6.64 6.78
C GLN A 19 -2.27 5.98 5.46
N ALA A 20 -1.84 4.74 5.24
CA ALA A 20 -2.02 4.03 3.99
C ALA A 20 -2.26 2.54 4.22
N VAL A 21 -3.09 1.96 3.35
CA VAL A 21 -3.15 0.53 3.12
C VAL A 21 -2.46 0.24 1.80
N LEU A 22 -1.64 -0.81 1.75
CA LEU A 22 -0.79 -1.12 0.60
C LEU A 22 -1.21 -2.45 -0.03
N TYR A 23 -1.73 -2.41 -1.24
CA TYR A 23 -1.92 -3.60 -2.06
C TYR A 23 -0.78 -3.70 -3.08
N LEU A 24 0.04 -4.75 -2.97
CA LEU A 24 1.30 -4.89 -3.72
C LEU A 24 1.33 -6.26 -4.42
N SER A 25 1.95 -6.35 -5.60
CA SER A 25 2.18 -7.64 -6.25
C SER A 25 3.51 -7.66 -7.00
N GLY A 26 4.02 -8.87 -7.31
CA GLY A 26 5.28 -9.05 -8.01
C GLY A 26 6.47 -8.41 -7.29
N GLY A 27 7.31 -7.68 -8.03
CA GLY A 27 8.51 -7.04 -7.47
C GLY A 27 8.23 -5.89 -6.49
N ALA A 28 7.02 -5.30 -6.53
CA ALA A 28 6.65 -4.21 -5.63
C ALA A 28 6.60 -4.65 -4.17
N SER A 29 6.44 -5.95 -3.89
CA SER A 29 6.47 -6.51 -2.53
C SER A 29 7.78 -6.25 -1.79
N LEU A 30 8.90 -6.01 -2.49
CA LEU A 30 10.17 -5.62 -1.86
C LEU A 30 10.08 -4.25 -1.16
N ALA A 31 9.24 -3.33 -1.66
CA ALA A 31 9.03 -2.03 -1.04
C ALA A 31 8.42 -2.14 0.36
N LEU A 32 7.64 -3.20 0.63
CA LEU A 32 7.09 -3.45 1.95
C LEU A 32 8.21 -3.70 2.97
N GLY A 33 9.23 -4.48 2.60
CA GLY A 33 10.38 -4.70 3.45
C GLY A 33 11.12 -3.41 3.77
N LEU A 34 11.29 -2.51 2.78
CA LEU A 34 11.95 -1.22 2.96
C LEU A 34 11.17 -0.31 3.92
N LEU A 35 9.84 -0.22 3.76
CA LEU A 35 8.97 0.54 4.67
C LEU A 35 9.01 -0.03 6.09
N MET A 36 8.84 -1.35 6.24
CA MET A 36 8.78 -2.00 7.56
C MET A 36 10.13 -2.01 8.30
N SER A 37 11.25 -1.83 7.59
CA SER A 37 12.59 -1.85 8.19
C SER A 37 12.99 -0.53 8.85
N VAL A 38 12.19 0.54 8.71
CA VAL A 38 12.46 1.85 9.29
C VAL A 38 11.48 2.12 10.44
N PRO A 39 11.95 2.65 11.59
CA PRO A 39 11.07 3.02 12.69
C PRO A 39 9.98 4.01 12.27
N GLY A 40 8.79 3.86 12.85
CA GLY A 40 7.62 4.69 12.52
C GLY A 40 6.67 4.09 11.49
N ALA A 41 6.97 2.89 10.95
CA ALA A 41 6.11 2.20 9.99
C ALA A 41 4.66 2.02 10.48
N SER A 42 4.43 1.82 11.77
CA SER A 42 3.09 1.73 12.37
C SER A 42 2.27 3.02 12.30
N ASN A 43 2.91 4.17 12.13
CA ASN A 43 2.22 5.45 11.97
C ASN A 43 1.66 5.60 10.55
N THR A 44 2.32 4.97 9.56
CA THR A 44 1.96 5.08 8.15
C THR A 44 1.15 3.88 7.67
N VAL A 45 1.59 2.65 7.91
CA VAL A 45 1.01 1.47 7.26
C VAL A 45 -0.04 0.82 8.15
N LEU A 46 -1.30 0.98 7.74
CA LEU A 46 -2.45 0.40 8.44
C LEU A 46 -2.64 -1.09 8.12
N GLU A 47 -2.42 -1.47 6.86
CA GLU A 47 -2.54 -2.84 6.37
C GLU A 47 -1.69 -3.00 5.11
N ALA A 48 -1.14 -4.20 4.89
CA ALA A 48 -0.51 -4.55 3.63
C ALA A 48 -1.01 -5.91 3.16
N VAL A 49 -1.39 -6.01 1.88
CA VAL A 49 -1.86 -7.26 1.27
C VAL A 49 -1.05 -7.52 0.00
N VAL A 50 -0.56 -8.74 -0.14
CA VAL A 50 0.18 -9.19 -1.32
C VAL A 50 -0.61 -10.27 -2.06
N PRO A 51 -1.59 -9.92 -2.91
CA PRO A 51 -2.35 -10.89 -3.68
C PRO A 51 -1.49 -11.52 -4.80
N TYR A 52 -0.71 -12.53 -4.45
CA TYR A 52 0.29 -13.10 -5.36
C TYR A 52 -0.30 -14.07 -6.39
N SER A 53 -1.25 -14.92 -5.97
CA SER A 53 -1.92 -15.85 -6.88
C SER A 53 -3.02 -15.14 -7.68
N ARG A 54 -3.30 -15.64 -8.90
CA ARG A 54 -4.42 -15.14 -9.70
C ARG A 54 -5.74 -15.20 -8.94
N MET A 55 -5.97 -16.27 -8.19
CA MET A 55 -7.19 -16.41 -7.38
C MET A 55 -7.26 -15.38 -6.25
N SER A 56 -6.14 -15.11 -5.57
CA SER A 56 -6.09 -14.07 -4.53
C SER A 56 -6.39 -12.68 -5.10
N MET A 57 -5.84 -12.36 -6.28
CA MET A 57 -6.16 -11.11 -6.98
C MET A 57 -7.64 -11.05 -7.40
N ILE A 58 -8.21 -12.13 -7.91
CA ILE A 58 -9.64 -12.19 -8.26
C ILE A 58 -10.52 -11.98 -7.02
N GLN A 59 -10.19 -12.61 -5.90
CA GLN A 59 -10.91 -12.45 -4.64
C GLN A 59 -10.82 -11.01 -4.12
N LEU A 60 -9.65 -10.38 -4.23
CA LEU A 60 -9.45 -8.99 -3.84
C LEU A 60 -10.27 -8.04 -4.74
N LEU A 61 -10.17 -8.18 -6.07
CA LEU A 61 -10.84 -7.32 -7.05
C LEU A 61 -12.32 -7.65 -7.24
N THR A 62 -12.79 -8.75 -6.65
CA THR A 62 -14.12 -9.35 -6.83
C THR A 62 -14.51 -9.58 -8.30
N LYS A 63 -13.52 -9.72 -9.19
CA LYS A 63 -13.70 -9.96 -10.63
C LYS A 63 -12.45 -10.55 -11.26
N ILE A 64 -12.59 -11.04 -12.49
CA ILE A 64 -11.46 -11.50 -13.30
C ILE A 64 -10.93 -10.31 -14.13
N PRO A 65 -9.71 -9.82 -13.88
CA PRO A 65 -9.14 -8.75 -14.70
C PRO A 65 -8.74 -9.29 -16.08
N ALA A 66 -8.88 -8.47 -17.13
CA ALA A 66 -8.45 -8.83 -18.48
C ALA A 66 -6.92 -9.03 -18.56
N LYS A 67 -6.14 -8.24 -17.80
CA LYS A 67 -4.69 -8.38 -17.62
C LYS A 67 -4.31 -8.07 -16.18
N TYR A 68 -3.72 -9.05 -15.49
CA TYR A 68 -3.26 -8.90 -14.10
C TYR A 68 -2.16 -7.84 -13.92
N CYS A 69 -1.32 -7.64 -14.94
CA CYS A 69 -0.33 -6.58 -14.97
C CYS A 69 -0.78 -5.52 -15.99
N SER A 70 -1.50 -4.51 -15.49
CA SER A 70 -1.99 -3.38 -16.28
C SER A 70 -2.23 -2.18 -15.38
N GLN A 71 -2.22 -0.97 -15.95
CA GLN A 71 -2.56 0.25 -15.22
C GLN A 71 -3.96 0.14 -14.60
N GLN A 72 -4.94 -0.34 -15.38
CA GLN A 72 -6.31 -0.51 -14.92
C GLN A 72 -6.40 -1.40 -13.66
N THR A 73 -5.71 -2.54 -13.63
CA THR A 73 -5.70 -3.41 -12.45
C THR A 73 -5.02 -2.74 -11.26
N ALA A 74 -3.95 -1.98 -11.48
CA ALA A 74 -3.29 -1.22 -10.41
C ALA A 74 -4.20 -0.11 -9.84
N ASP A 75 -4.96 0.60 -10.69
CA ASP A 75 -5.91 1.63 -10.25
C ASP A 75 -7.05 1.03 -9.41
N GLU A 76 -7.56 -0.13 -9.82
CA GLU A 76 -8.57 -0.87 -9.07
C GLU A 76 -8.05 -1.35 -7.71
N MET A 77 -6.81 -1.86 -7.67
CA MET A 77 -6.15 -2.19 -6.41
C MET A 77 -5.98 -0.95 -5.51
N ALA A 78 -5.55 0.18 -6.07
CA ALA A 78 -5.36 1.42 -5.33
C ALA A 78 -6.67 1.95 -4.75
N LEU A 79 -7.77 1.89 -5.51
CA LEU A 79 -9.09 2.32 -5.04
C LEU A 79 -9.59 1.45 -3.87
N LEU A 80 -9.42 0.14 -3.97
CA LEU A 80 -9.80 -0.79 -2.90
C LEU A 80 -8.93 -0.58 -1.65
N ALA A 81 -7.61 -0.39 -1.83
CA ALA A 81 -6.70 -0.09 -0.74
C ALA A 81 -7.06 1.23 -0.05
N TYR A 82 -7.38 2.28 -0.82
CA TYR A 82 -7.82 3.56 -0.28
C TYR A 82 -9.12 3.43 0.53
N ASN A 83 -10.13 2.75 -0.02
CA ASN A 83 -11.38 2.48 0.70
C ASN A 83 -11.15 1.66 1.98
N ARG A 84 -10.19 0.73 1.96
CA ARG A 84 -9.78 -0.03 3.14
C ARG A 84 -9.08 0.86 4.16
N ALA A 85 -8.22 1.77 3.71
CA ALA A 85 -7.57 2.76 4.56
C ALA A 85 -8.61 3.65 5.27
N LEU A 86 -9.60 4.18 4.56
CA LEU A 86 -10.68 4.98 5.15
C LEU A 86 -11.46 4.23 6.26
N LYS A 87 -11.62 2.91 6.12
CA LYS A 87 -12.29 2.08 7.14
C LYS A 87 -11.42 1.79 8.36
N LEU A 88 -10.10 1.79 8.19
CA LEU A 88 -9.14 1.50 9.24
C LEU A 88 -8.64 2.77 9.95
N SER A 89 -8.58 3.90 9.24
CA SER A 89 -8.29 5.21 9.80
C SER A 89 -9.43 5.60 10.74
N SER A 90 -9.11 5.99 11.98
CA SER A 90 -10.10 6.31 13.00
C SER A 90 -10.98 7.51 12.60
N PRO A 91 -12.28 7.53 12.98
CA PRO A 91 -13.12 8.71 12.83
C PRO A 91 -12.58 9.82 13.74
N GLY A 92 -11.89 10.80 13.15
CA GLY A 92 -11.22 11.88 13.88
C GLY A 92 -9.92 12.39 13.25
N SER A 93 -9.37 11.67 12.26
CA SER A 93 -8.33 12.23 11.39
C SER A 93 -9.00 12.95 10.23
N GLU A 94 -8.94 14.28 10.21
CA GLU A 94 -9.45 15.11 9.13
C GLU A 94 -8.79 14.71 7.82
N VAL A 95 -9.57 14.18 6.88
CA VAL A 95 -9.14 14.05 5.49
C VAL A 95 -9.37 15.43 4.86
N PRO A 96 -8.32 16.15 4.41
CA PRO A 96 -8.53 17.37 3.66
C PRO A 96 -9.18 16.98 2.32
N ILE A 97 -10.40 17.47 2.12
CA ILE A 97 -11.11 17.48 0.83
C ILE A 97 -10.46 18.47 -0.14
#